data_AF-A0A1X1FU90-F1
#
_entry.id   AF-A0A1X1FU90-F1
#
_cell.length_a   1.000
_cell.length_b   1.000
_cell.length_c   1.000
_cell.angle_alpha   90.00
_cell.angle_beta   90.00
_cell.angle_gamma   90.00
#
_symmetry.space_group_name_H-M   'P 1'
#
loop_
_entity.id
_entity.type
_entity.pdbx_description
1 polymer ?
#
loop_
_entity_poly.entity_id
_entity_poly.type
_entity_poly.pdbx_seq_one_letter_code
_entity_poly.pdbx_strand_id
1 'polypeptide(L)'
;MLQLFDRYGQESRDLHESLEAAGLSHTTVVIDPDGFLPDGILSPFTYYLGYESGKTLYFNQVAVPEFWEIAGNNQSAHILEDSRERGVIHYVDAPQARLVKQVDWKDLSGRICQADHYNRYGACFAKTTYSAEGQTILTKYQDAKGQEIVLENHVTGDILLTLPGQALRHFKNRVEFTIFFLQDLGIDTRHLVFNTLATSFLVSYHYPDKTGRDILVWQEPLDDGLPGNMQLLLEQEGLRAKQILIPDKATYEEALALTNPAYHDKFVHLGYHYQFKRENFVRADSLIVTNSDQIQHIETLVESLPTVTFRIAAVTEMSSKLLTLLAYPNVVLYQNASPQKIQELYQLSDLYLDINYGNELLDAVRQAFEHNMLILAFDQTAHNRHYTAPEYLYDVQAVGEMIASIQEALSSLDKMGQALGHQGRHANYVDLGSYKERMERIIGEGHD
;
A
#
# COMPACT_ATOMS: atom_id res chain seq x y z
N MET A 1 -5.36 20.67 2.70
CA MET A 1 -6.60 19.91 2.39
C MET A 1 -6.78 18.78 3.40
N LEU A 2 -8.01 18.31 3.59
CA LEU A 2 -8.32 17.08 4.32
C LEU A 2 -8.21 15.90 3.34
N GLN A 3 -7.40 14.91 3.67
CA GLN A 3 -7.34 13.63 2.96
C GLN A 3 -8.25 12.64 3.68
N LEU A 4 -9.22 12.05 2.99
CA LEU A 4 -10.16 11.08 3.54
C LEU A 4 -10.11 9.80 2.72
N PHE A 5 -9.45 8.77 3.24
CA PHE A 5 -9.27 7.50 2.55
C PHE A 5 -10.11 6.40 3.22
N ASP A 6 -10.67 5.49 2.42
CA ASP A 6 -11.32 4.31 3.01
C ASP A 6 -10.28 3.37 3.64
N ARG A 7 -9.12 3.20 2.99
CA ARG A 7 -8.01 2.35 3.40
C ARG A 7 -6.67 3.06 3.25
N TYR A 8 -5.67 2.60 4.00
CA TYR A 8 -4.29 3.07 3.87
C TYR A 8 -3.42 2.03 3.16
N GLY A 9 -3.62 1.90 1.84
CA GLY A 9 -2.81 1.10 0.93
C GLY A 9 -1.72 1.90 0.22
N GLN A 10 -1.05 1.27 -0.76
CA GLN A 10 0.05 1.87 -1.52
C GLN A 10 -0.42 3.11 -2.31
N GLU A 11 -1.59 3.06 -2.92
CA GLU A 11 -2.15 4.13 -3.75
C GLU A 11 -2.51 5.37 -2.90
N SER A 12 -3.16 5.16 -1.75
CA SER A 12 -3.42 6.24 -0.80
C SER A 12 -2.13 6.79 -0.20
N ARG A 13 -1.11 5.95 -0.01
CA ARG A 13 0.20 6.37 0.50
C ARG A 13 0.94 7.25 -0.51
N ASP A 14 0.96 6.86 -1.78
CA ASP A 14 1.59 7.65 -2.85
C ASP A 14 0.89 9.01 -3.02
N LEU A 15 -0.44 9.05 -2.93
CA LEU A 15 -1.19 10.30 -2.90
C LEU A 15 -0.87 11.14 -1.65
N HIS A 16 -0.84 10.50 -0.48
CA HIS A 16 -0.56 11.15 0.79
C HIS A 16 0.82 11.81 0.80
N GLU A 17 1.86 11.06 0.45
CA GLU A 17 3.25 11.52 0.40
C GLU A 17 3.42 12.62 -0.66
N SER A 18 2.72 12.53 -1.80
CA SER A 18 2.74 13.59 -2.83
C SER A 18 2.16 14.91 -2.31
N LEU A 19 1.01 14.85 -1.64
CA LEU A 19 0.34 16.03 -1.06
C LEU A 19 1.11 16.62 0.12
N GLU A 20 1.74 15.77 0.94
CA GLU A 20 2.60 16.19 2.04
C GLU A 20 3.84 16.91 1.51
N ALA A 21 4.53 16.33 0.53
CA ALA A 21 5.71 16.94 -0.11
C ALA A 21 5.39 18.32 -0.71
N ALA A 22 4.21 18.48 -1.31
CA ALA A 22 3.74 19.73 -1.89
C ALA A 22 3.33 20.79 -0.83
N GLY A 23 3.26 20.41 0.46
CA GLY A 23 2.78 21.28 1.53
C GLY A 23 1.27 21.53 1.47
N LEU A 24 0.52 20.64 0.81
CA LEU A 24 -0.93 20.75 0.60
C LEU A 24 -1.74 19.82 1.54
N SER A 25 -1.07 18.94 2.27
CA SER A 25 -1.66 18.12 3.33
C SER A 25 -1.86 18.91 4.63
N HIS A 26 -3.03 18.80 5.26
CA HIS A 26 -3.27 19.35 6.61
C HIS A 26 -3.64 18.25 7.60
N THR A 27 -4.58 17.38 7.23
CA THR A 27 -5.04 16.29 8.08
C THR A 27 -5.38 15.11 7.19
N THR A 28 -4.99 13.91 7.61
CA THR A 28 -5.33 12.66 6.93
C THR A 28 -6.17 11.80 7.86
N VAL A 29 -7.30 11.34 7.34
CA VAL A 29 -8.25 10.48 8.03
C VAL A 29 -8.44 9.20 7.20
N VAL A 30 -8.30 8.05 7.85
CA VAL A 30 -8.56 6.74 7.26
C VAL A 30 -9.78 6.12 7.94
N ILE A 31 -10.79 5.74 7.16
CA ILE A 31 -12.06 5.23 7.68
C ILE A 31 -11.88 3.81 8.23
N ASP A 32 -11.15 2.93 7.52
CA ASP A 32 -10.89 1.58 8.01
C ASP A 32 -10.06 1.62 9.30
N PRO A 33 -10.41 0.77 10.29
CA PRO A 33 -9.82 0.79 11.62
C PRO A 33 -8.47 0.06 11.66
N ASP A 34 -7.50 0.47 10.84
CA ASP A 34 -6.17 -0.15 10.83
C ASP A 34 -5.38 0.21 12.11
N GLY A 35 -4.93 -0.81 12.84
CA GLY A 35 -4.12 -0.65 14.05
C GLY A 35 -2.67 -0.20 13.78
N PHE A 36 -2.26 -0.12 12.52
CA PHE A 36 -0.89 0.17 12.08
C PHE A 36 -0.75 1.46 11.28
N LEU A 37 -1.74 2.36 11.36
CA LEU A 37 -1.65 3.67 10.73
C LEU A 37 -0.37 4.43 11.17
N PRO A 38 0.31 5.13 10.23
CA PRO A 38 1.41 6.03 10.53
C PRO A 38 1.05 7.12 11.55
N ASP A 39 2.07 7.64 12.23
CA ASP A 39 1.88 8.77 13.14
C ASP A 39 1.28 9.98 12.42
N GLY A 40 0.34 10.67 13.07
CA GLY A 40 -0.34 11.83 12.50
C GLY A 40 -1.56 11.51 11.63
N ILE A 41 -1.75 10.26 11.23
CA ILE A 41 -2.96 9.81 10.52
C ILE A 41 -4.02 9.38 11.54
N LEU A 42 -5.24 9.90 11.36
CA LEU A 42 -6.36 9.65 12.28
C LEU A 42 -7.30 8.60 11.71
N SER A 43 -8.02 7.88 12.58
CA SER A 43 -9.17 7.07 12.18
C SER A 43 -10.31 7.27 13.19
N PRO A 44 -11.58 7.41 12.74
CA PRO A 44 -12.72 7.56 13.64
C PRO A 44 -12.85 6.44 14.67
N PHE A 45 -12.41 5.23 14.32
CA PHE A 45 -12.51 4.04 15.17
C PHE A 45 -11.39 3.89 16.18
N THR A 46 -10.19 4.41 15.88
CA THR A 46 -9.01 4.23 16.76
C THR A 46 -8.68 5.48 17.57
N TYR A 47 -9.09 6.67 17.12
CA TYR A 47 -8.76 7.94 17.77
C TYR A 47 -9.19 8.00 19.25
N TYR A 48 -10.42 7.56 19.55
CA TYR A 48 -10.98 7.62 20.90
C TYR A 48 -10.45 6.54 21.86
N LEU A 49 -9.61 5.61 21.37
CA LEU A 49 -9.13 4.47 22.19
C LEU A 49 -7.93 4.85 23.09
N GLY A 50 -7.26 5.97 22.81
CA GLY A 50 -6.23 6.55 23.67
C GLY A 50 -4.93 5.74 23.80
N TYR A 51 -4.56 4.97 22.77
CA TYR A 51 -3.26 4.28 22.74
C TYR A 51 -2.16 5.24 22.28
N GLU A 52 -1.13 5.43 23.13
CA GLU A 52 -0.02 6.36 22.86
C GLU A 52 1.36 5.69 22.84
N SER A 53 1.50 4.52 23.48
CA SER A 53 2.80 3.85 23.61
C SER A 53 2.63 2.34 23.77
N GLY A 54 3.69 1.62 23.43
CA GLY A 54 3.74 0.17 23.49
C GLY A 54 4.73 -0.39 22.48
N LYS A 55 4.67 -1.70 22.29
CA LYS A 55 5.51 -2.40 21.31
C LYS A 55 4.68 -3.46 20.62
N THR A 56 4.66 -3.42 19.29
CA THR A 56 4.00 -4.44 18.48
C THR A 56 4.40 -5.85 18.92
N LEU A 57 3.42 -6.74 19.01
CA LEU A 57 3.66 -8.13 19.35
C LEU A 57 4.36 -8.86 18.20
N TYR A 58 5.38 -9.62 18.55
CA TYR A 58 5.91 -10.67 17.70
C TYR A 58 5.00 -11.90 17.78
N PHE A 59 4.96 -12.73 16.73
CA PHE A 59 3.97 -13.80 16.61
C PHE A 59 3.87 -14.75 17.82
N ASN A 60 4.98 -15.05 18.49
CA ASN A 60 5.02 -15.95 19.64
C ASN A 60 4.67 -15.26 20.98
N GLN A 61 4.28 -13.98 20.95
CA GLN A 61 3.89 -13.20 22.12
C GLN A 61 2.36 -13.07 22.25
N VAL A 62 1.60 -13.60 21.29
CA VAL A 62 0.14 -13.69 21.39
C VAL A 62 -0.23 -14.49 22.63
N ALA A 63 -1.11 -13.94 23.47
CA ALA A 63 -1.59 -14.64 24.65
C ALA A 63 -2.46 -15.83 24.23
N VAL A 64 -2.06 -17.03 24.64
CA VAL A 64 -2.76 -18.29 24.39
C VAL A 64 -3.00 -19.05 25.71
N PRO A 65 -4.00 -19.94 25.78
CA PRO A 65 -4.18 -20.83 26.92
C PRO A 65 -2.91 -21.62 27.28
N GLU A 66 -2.82 -22.05 28.54
CA GLU A 66 -1.67 -22.80 29.04
C GLU A 66 -1.42 -24.07 28.19
N PHE A 67 -0.15 -24.34 27.90
CA PHE A 67 0.34 -25.47 27.09
C PHE A 67 -0.03 -25.45 25.60
N TRP A 68 -0.73 -24.42 25.09
CA TRP A 68 -0.93 -24.27 23.65
C TRP A 68 0.37 -23.86 22.95
N GLU A 69 0.58 -24.36 21.75
CA GLU A 69 1.77 -24.11 20.94
C GLU A 69 1.51 -23.02 19.90
N ILE A 70 2.49 -22.14 19.66
CA ILE A 70 2.49 -21.22 18.53
C ILE A 70 3.63 -21.60 17.59
N ALA A 71 3.28 -21.96 16.35
CA ALA A 71 4.23 -22.32 15.30
C ALA A 71 4.02 -21.45 14.07
N GLY A 72 5.09 -20.91 13.48
CA GLY A 72 4.96 -19.96 12.37
C GLY A 72 6.13 -19.94 11.40
N ASN A 73 5.84 -19.47 10.19
CA ASN A 73 6.80 -19.22 9.12
C ASN A 73 6.88 -17.70 8.84
N ASN A 74 7.38 -17.29 7.67
CA ASN A 74 7.49 -15.87 7.28
C ASN A 74 6.17 -15.25 6.78
N GLN A 75 5.16 -16.05 6.46
CA GLN A 75 3.87 -15.60 5.92
C GLN A 75 2.79 -15.55 7.00
N SER A 76 2.73 -16.55 7.87
CA SER A 76 1.75 -16.64 8.95
C SER A 76 2.24 -17.48 10.13
N ALA A 77 1.48 -17.48 11.23
CA ALA A 77 1.64 -18.44 12.32
C ALA A 77 0.29 -19.09 12.69
N HIS A 78 0.37 -20.19 13.43
CA HIS A 78 -0.75 -21.04 13.81
C HIS A 78 -0.68 -21.30 15.32
N ILE A 79 -1.85 -21.33 15.94
CA ILE A 79 -2.02 -21.64 17.37
C ILE A 79 -2.60 -23.05 17.47
N LEU A 80 -1.97 -23.93 18.23
CA LEU A 80 -2.27 -25.36 18.28
C LEU A 80 -2.58 -25.83 19.71
N GLU A 81 -3.60 -26.69 19.84
CA GLU A 81 -3.88 -27.49 21.03
C GLU A 81 -3.71 -28.97 20.68
N ASP A 82 -2.70 -29.65 21.23
CA ASP A 82 -2.40 -31.06 20.92
C ASP A 82 -2.40 -31.37 19.39
N SER A 83 -1.74 -30.52 18.60
CA SER A 83 -1.69 -30.52 17.12
C SER A 83 -2.98 -30.12 16.39
N ARG A 84 -4.07 -29.78 17.09
CA ARG A 84 -5.30 -29.24 16.47
C ARG A 84 -5.20 -27.73 16.35
N GLU A 85 -5.43 -27.22 15.15
CA GLU A 85 -5.41 -25.79 14.92
C GLU A 85 -6.60 -25.08 15.60
N ARG A 86 -6.27 -24.09 16.44
CA ARG A 86 -7.20 -23.26 17.21
C ARG A 86 -7.20 -21.80 16.78
N GLY A 87 -6.19 -21.38 16.04
CA GLY A 87 -6.21 -20.06 15.43
C GLY A 87 -5.09 -19.85 14.43
N VAL A 88 -5.24 -18.79 13.65
CA VAL A 88 -4.27 -18.34 12.65
C VAL A 88 -3.88 -16.91 12.98
N ILE A 89 -2.58 -16.66 13.04
CA ILE A 89 -1.98 -15.34 13.26
C ILE A 89 -1.59 -14.79 11.88
N HIS A 90 -2.19 -13.67 11.53
CA HIS A 90 -1.87 -12.89 10.33
C HIS A 90 -0.87 -11.81 10.68
N TYR A 91 0.15 -11.67 9.86
CA TYR A 91 1.18 -10.68 10.07
C TYR A 91 0.79 -9.31 9.52
N VAL A 92 1.43 -8.27 10.04
CA VAL A 92 1.43 -6.95 9.41
C VAL A 92 2.04 -7.08 8.03
N ASP A 93 1.44 -6.42 7.05
CA ASP A 93 1.96 -6.24 5.70
C ASP A 93 3.15 -5.28 5.75
N ALA A 94 4.24 -5.75 6.37
CA ALA A 94 5.47 -5.01 6.56
C ALA A 94 6.67 -5.97 6.40
N PRO A 95 7.78 -5.48 5.83
CA PRO A 95 8.99 -6.26 5.60
C PRO A 95 9.46 -7.08 6.83
N GLN A 96 9.25 -8.41 6.78
CA GLN A 96 9.86 -9.42 7.66
C GLN A 96 9.71 -9.28 9.18
N ALA A 97 8.69 -8.58 9.63
CA ALA A 97 8.60 -8.29 11.04
C ALA A 97 7.96 -9.44 11.86
N ARG A 98 7.25 -10.39 11.19
CA ARG A 98 6.37 -11.41 11.82
C ARG A 98 5.57 -10.82 13.00
N LEU A 99 5.15 -9.58 12.81
CA LEU A 99 4.44 -8.79 13.79
C LEU A 99 2.97 -9.09 13.64
N VAL A 100 2.27 -9.23 14.76
CA VAL A 100 0.87 -9.63 14.79
C VAL A 100 -0.01 -8.47 14.33
N LYS A 101 -0.80 -8.69 13.27
CA LYS A 101 -1.87 -7.78 12.83
C LYS A 101 -3.22 -8.25 13.33
N GLN A 102 -3.49 -9.55 13.16
CA GLN A 102 -4.78 -10.14 13.49
C GLN A 102 -4.60 -11.60 13.95
N VAL A 103 -5.48 -12.07 14.83
CA VAL A 103 -5.56 -13.48 15.21
C VAL A 103 -6.99 -13.97 14.99
N ASP A 104 -7.17 -14.90 14.05
CA ASP A 104 -8.43 -15.57 13.79
C ASP A 104 -8.54 -16.82 14.66
N TRP A 105 -9.51 -16.82 15.57
CA TRP A 105 -9.80 -17.94 16.47
C TRP A 105 -10.82 -18.87 15.86
N LYS A 106 -10.57 -20.18 15.99
CA LYS A 106 -11.41 -21.26 15.47
C LYS A 106 -12.19 -21.97 16.57
N ASP A 107 -13.44 -22.31 16.26
CA ASP A 107 -14.26 -23.17 17.09
C ASP A 107 -13.80 -24.65 17.03
N LEU A 108 -14.49 -25.53 17.76
CA LEU A 108 -14.19 -26.97 17.78
C LEU A 108 -14.35 -27.66 16.42
N SER A 109 -15.08 -27.04 15.48
CA SER A 109 -15.28 -27.55 14.12
C SER A 109 -14.29 -26.96 13.11
N GLY A 110 -13.37 -26.09 13.54
CA GLY A 110 -12.36 -25.45 12.69
C GLY A 110 -12.85 -24.20 11.97
N ARG A 111 -14.05 -23.68 12.29
CA ARG A 111 -14.59 -22.45 11.69
C ARG A 111 -14.13 -21.24 12.48
N ILE A 112 -13.83 -20.15 11.77
CA ILE A 112 -13.47 -18.87 12.41
C ILE A 112 -14.72 -18.33 13.14
N CYS A 113 -14.58 -18.08 14.44
CA CYS A 113 -15.66 -17.54 15.28
C CYS A 113 -15.36 -16.13 15.80
N GLN A 114 -14.08 -15.75 15.88
CA GLN A 114 -13.64 -14.44 16.32
C GLN A 114 -12.34 -14.03 15.64
N ALA A 115 -12.16 -12.74 15.37
CA ALA A 115 -10.89 -12.15 14.99
C ALA A 115 -10.49 -11.10 16.02
N ASP A 116 -9.29 -11.24 16.58
CA ASP A 116 -8.68 -10.25 17.46
C ASP A 116 -7.74 -9.36 16.65
N HIS A 117 -7.96 -8.05 16.66
CA HIS A 117 -7.18 -7.06 15.92
C HIS A 117 -6.17 -6.38 16.83
N TYR A 118 -4.90 -6.37 16.40
CA TYR A 118 -3.79 -5.81 17.16
C TYR A 118 -3.31 -4.50 16.55
N ASN A 119 -2.79 -3.61 17.38
CA ASN A 119 -2.22 -2.33 16.93
C ASN A 119 -0.70 -2.30 17.07
N ARG A 120 -0.07 -1.25 16.54
CA ARG A 120 1.38 -0.97 16.65
C ARG A 120 1.92 -0.84 18.09
N TYR A 121 1.04 -0.79 19.08
CA TYR A 121 1.38 -0.74 20.50
C TYR A 121 1.35 -2.12 21.16
N GLY A 122 0.95 -3.16 20.42
CA GLY A 122 0.88 -4.55 20.90
C GLY A 122 -0.40 -4.86 21.66
N ALA A 123 -1.41 -3.99 21.62
CA ALA A 123 -2.70 -4.22 22.26
C ALA A 123 -3.70 -4.82 21.27
N CYS A 124 -4.49 -5.79 21.74
CA CYS A 124 -5.72 -6.21 21.07
C CYS A 124 -6.77 -5.10 21.29
N PHE A 125 -6.92 -4.22 20.30
CA PHE A 125 -7.76 -3.03 20.41
C PHE A 125 -9.17 -3.26 19.88
N ALA A 126 -9.38 -4.30 19.07
CA ALA A 126 -10.70 -4.65 18.58
C ALA A 126 -10.93 -6.16 18.49
N LYS A 127 -12.19 -6.57 18.63
CA LYS A 127 -12.62 -7.97 18.48
C LYS A 127 -13.83 -8.04 17.58
N THR A 128 -13.71 -8.82 16.51
CA THR A 128 -14.78 -9.08 15.56
C THR A 128 -15.38 -10.46 15.82
N THR A 129 -16.70 -10.58 15.92
CA THR A 129 -17.42 -11.84 16.10
C THR A 129 -18.07 -12.28 14.78
N TYR A 130 -17.98 -13.56 14.46
CA TYR A 130 -18.54 -14.16 13.25
C TYR A 130 -19.73 -15.07 13.56
N SER A 131 -20.65 -15.17 12.61
CA SER A 131 -21.76 -16.13 12.63
C SER A 131 -21.29 -17.56 12.34
N ALA A 132 -22.19 -18.53 12.52
CA ALA A 132 -21.91 -19.93 12.17
C ALA A 132 -21.64 -20.13 10.66
N GLU A 133 -22.11 -19.20 9.82
CA GLU A 133 -21.95 -19.11 8.37
C GLU A 133 -20.72 -18.29 7.95
N GLY A 134 -19.94 -17.75 8.91
CA GLY A 134 -18.74 -16.96 8.64
C GLY A 134 -19.01 -15.48 8.32
N GLN A 135 -20.23 -14.98 8.54
CA GLN A 135 -20.56 -13.57 8.34
C GLN A 135 -20.14 -12.75 9.55
N THR A 136 -19.57 -11.56 9.31
CA THR A 136 -19.25 -10.61 10.38
C THR A 136 -20.53 -10.11 11.04
N ILE A 137 -20.66 -10.27 12.36
CA ILE A 137 -21.83 -9.80 13.12
C ILE A 137 -21.55 -8.44 13.76
N LEU A 138 -20.39 -8.32 14.41
CA LEU A 138 -20.13 -7.27 15.40
C LEU A 138 -18.61 -7.05 15.52
N THR A 139 -18.17 -5.80 15.62
CA THR A 139 -16.82 -5.45 16.11
C THR A 139 -16.90 -4.54 17.34
N LYS A 140 -16.14 -4.89 18.38
CA LYS A 140 -15.96 -4.10 19.60
C LYS A 140 -14.59 -3.47 19.59
N TYR A 141 -14.49 -2.16 19.81
CA TYR A 141 -13.23 -1.44 19.94
C TYR A 141 -13.07 -0.96 21.38
N GLN A 142 -11.93 -1.26 21.98
CA GLN A 142 -11.67 -1.06 23.40
C GLN A 142 -10.49 -0.11 23.63
N ASP A 143 -10.53 0.66 24.70
CA ASP A 143 -9.40 1.47 25.14
C ASP A 143 -8.32 0.63 25.83
N ALA A 144 -7.22 1.28 26.21
CA ALA A 144 -6.12 0.66 26.94
C ALA A 144 -6.51 0.06 28.31
N LYS A 145 -7.69 0.41 28.86
CA LYS A 145 -8.24 -0.13 30.12
C LYS A 145 -9.22 -1.27 29.89
N GLY A 146 -9.49 -1.65 28.64
CA GLY A 146 -10.46 -2.67 28.26
C GLY A 146 -11.92 -2.18 28.28
N GLN A 147 -12.15 -0.87 28.38
CA GLN A 147 -13.49 -0.30 28.28
C GLN A 147 -13.93 -0.26 26.81
N GLU A 148 -15.15 -0.70 26.52
CA GLU A 148 -15.75 -0.61 25.18
C GLU A 148 -16.05 0.86 24.86
N ILE A 149 -15.42 1.39 23.80
CA ILE A 149 -15.56 2.78 23.35
C ILE A 149 -16.41 2.86 22.09
N VAL A 150 -16.17 1.98 21.12
CA VAL A 150 -16.95 1.90 19.88
C VAL A 150 -17.49 0.50 19.71
N LEU A 151 -18.75 0.40 19.28
CA LEU A 151 -19.42 -0.83 18.88
C LEU A 151 -19.91 -0.67 17.46
N GLU A 152 -19.52 -1.55 16.55
CA GLU A 152 -20.02 -1.59 15.17
C GLU A 152 -20.82 -2.87 14.95
N ASN A 153 -22.11 -2.74 14.63
CA ASN A 153 -22.96 -3.85 14.24
C ASN A 153 -22.92 -3.99 12.72
N HIS A 154 -22.30 -5.05 12.22
CA HIS A 154 -22.13 -5.29 10.78
C HIS A 154 -23.40 -5.80 10.10
N VAL A 155 -24.39 -6.27 10.87
CA VAL A 155 -25.69 -6.70 10.33
C VAL A 155 -26.60 -5.50 10.04
N THR A 156 -26.62 -4.52 10.94
CA THR A 156 -27.49 -3.33 10.79
C THR A 156 -26.77 -2.12 10.22
N GLY A 157 -25.43 -2.08 10.33
CA GLY A 157 -24.59 -0.91 10.04
C GLY A 157 -24.49 0.08 11.22
N ASP A 158 -25.23 -0.14 12.30
CA ASP A 158 -25.27 0.79 13.44
C ASP A 158 -23.92 0.87 14.16
N ILE A 159 -23.54 2.08 14.55
CA ILE A 159 -22.34 2.36 15.34
C ILE A 159 -22.75 3.05 16.64
N LEU A 160 -22.26 2.54 17.78
CA LEU A 160 -22.43 3.16 19.09
C LEU A 160 -21.09 3.70 19.58
N LEU A 161 -21.07 4.94 20.04
CA LEU A 161 -19.91 5.58 20.67
C LEU A 161 -20.22 5.87 22.14
N THR A 162 -19.37 5.38 23.04
CA THR A 162 -19.49 5.57 24.48
C THR A 162 -18.22 6.22 25.03
N LEU A 163 -18.23 7.56 25.12
CA LEU A 163 -17.11 8.31 25.68
C LEU A 163 -17.26 8.47 27.21
N PRO A 164 -16.16 8.46 27.99
CA PRO A 164 -16.20 8.64 29.44
C PRO A 164 -16.94 9.93 29.84
N GLY A 165 -17.94 9.80 30.71
CA GLY A 165 -18.72 10.94 31.23
C GLY A 165 -19.72 11.55 30.23
N GLN A 166 -19.91 10.93 29.06
CA GLN A 166 -20.86 11.40 28.05
C GLN A 166 -22.00 10.39 27.83
N ALA A 167 -23.13 10.89 27.33
CA ALA A 167 -24.22 10.03 26.90
C ALA A 167 -23.80 9.21 25.67
N LEU A 168 -24.29 7.97 25.60
CA LEU A 168 -24.10 7.11 24.43
C LEU A 168 -24.64 7.80 23.18
N ARG A 169 -23.85 7.81 22.11
CA ARG A 169 -24.22 8.34 20.81
C ARG A 169 -24.42 7.18 19.84
N HIS A 170 -25.44 7.28 19.00
CA HIS A 170 -25.79 6.28 17.98
C HIS A 170 -25.71 6.91 16.59
N PHE A 171 -25.12 6.17 15.66
CA PHE A 171 -24.99 6.51 14.24
C PHE A 171 -25.49 5.34 13.41
N LYS A 172 -26.15 5.60 12.29
CA LYS A 172 -26.76 4.54 11.46
C LYS A 172 -25.76 3.78 10.59
N ASN A 173 -24.61 4.39 10.30
CA ASN A 173 -23.59 3.84 9.42
C ASN A 173 -22.26 4.60 9.59
N ARG A 174 -21.21 4.08 8.94
CA ARG A 174 -19.88 4.69 8.90
C ARG A 174 -19.85 6.13 8.37
N VAL A 175 -20.78 6.50 7.47
CA VAL A 175 -20.85 7.86 6.91
C VAL A 175 -21.24 8.86 7.99
N GLU A 176 -22.33 8.61 8.72
CA GLU A 176 -22.77 9.48 9.83
C GLU A 176 -21.70 9.57 10.92
N PHE A 177 -21.07 8.45 11.26
CA PHE A 177 -20.01 8.41 12.28
C PHE A 177 -18.76 9.20 11.84
N THR A 178 -18.35 9.07 10.58
CA THR A 178 -17.19 9.81 10.04
C THR A 178 -17.47 11.31 9.96
N ILE A 179 -18.67 11.72 9.50
CA ILE A 179 -19.07 13.13 9.49
C ILE A 179 -19.03 13.70 10.91
N PHE A 180 -19.60 12.97 11.87
CA PHE A 180 -19.55 13.35 13.27
C PHE A 180 -18.12 13.52 13.76
N PHE A 181 -17.23 12.56 13.48
CA PHE A 181 -15.82 12.62 13.86
C PHE A 181 -15.11 13.87 13.32
N LEU A 182 -15.30 14.19 12.05
CA LEU A 182 -14.72 15.39 11.43
C LEU A 182 -15.20 16.67 12.11
N GLN A 183 -16.49 16.72 12.49
CA GLN A 183 -17.10 17.87 13.17
C GLN A 183 -16.65 17.99 14.63
N ASP A 184 -16.58 16.89 15.36
CA ASP A 184 -16.18 16.85 16.78
C ASP A 184 -14.75 17.37 16.96
N LEU A 185 -13.86 17.06 16.01
CA LEU A 185 -12.49 17.56 15.99
C LEU A 185 -12.31 18.94 15.35
N GLY A 186 -13.38 19.54 14.81
CA GLY A 186 -13.31 20.83 14.14
C GLY A 186 -12.35 20.84 12.94
N ILE A 187 -12.24 19.72 12.23
CA ILE A 187 -11.35 19.58 11.07
C ILE A 187 -11.84 20.47 9.93
N ASP A 188 -10.92 21.18 9.26
CA ASP A 188 -11.25 21.98 8.08
C ASP A 188 -11.66 21.08 6.91
N THR A 189 -12.94 21.13 6.58
CA THR A 189 -13.57 20.36 5.51
C THR A 189 -13.88 21.22 4.27
N ARG A 190 -13.16 22.31 4.01
CA ARG A 190 -13.39 23.10 2.78
C ARG A 190 -13.05 22.34 1.49
N HIS A 191 -12.01 21.50 1.57
CA HIS A 191 -11.53 20.67 0.47
C HIS A 191 -11.22 19.27 0.98
N LEU A 192 -12.09 18.30 0.68
CA LEU A 192 -11.81 16.89 0.87
C LEU A 192 -11.17 16.31 -0.39
N VAL A 193 -10.09 15.56 -0.20
CA VAL A 193 -9.51 14.68 -1.22
C VAL A 193 -9.77 13.25 -0.79
N PHE A 194 -10.47 12.49 -1.61
CA PHE A 194 -10.78 11.08 -1.34
C PHE A 194 -10.47 10.23 -2.58
N ASN A 195 -10.18 8.95 -2.38
CA ASN A 195 -9.59 8.13 -3.44
C ASN A 195 -10.42 6.90 -3.86
N THR A 196 -11.65 6.77 -3.37
CA THR A 196 -12.57 5.71 -3.80
C THR A 196 -14.00 6.24 -3.93
N LEU A 197 -14.87 5.46 -4.58
CA LEU A 197 -16.31 5.73 -4.65
C LEU A 197 -17.12 5.06 -3.52
N ALA A 198 -16.46 4.65 -2.43
CA ALA A 198 -17.04 3.98 -1.27
C ALA A 198 -17.46 4.96 -0.16
N THR A 199 -17.10 4.70 1.10
CA THR A 199 -17.57 5.50 2.25
C THR A 199 -17.04 6.91 2.18
N SER A 200 -15.78 7.11 1.77
CA SER A 200 -15.18 8.44 1.63
C SER A 200 -15.94 9.34 0.65
N PHE A 201 -16.35 8.81 -0.51
CA PHE A 201 -17.26 9.50 -1.43
C PHE A 201 -18.61 9.82 -0.78
N LEU A 202 -19.21 8.85 -0.08
CA LEU A 202 -20.50 9.07 0.58
C LEU A 202 -20.43 10.12 1.71
N VAL A 203 -19.28 10.27 2.38
CA VAL A 203 -19.03 11.37 3.32
C VAL A 203 -19.10 12.70 2.59
N SER A 204 -18.42 12.86 1.45
CA SER A 204 -18.54 14.08 0.63
C SER A 204 -19.98 14.30 0.16
N TYR A 205 -20.63 13.23 -0.33
CA TYR A 205 -22.00 13.28 -0.84
C TYR A 205 -23.01 13.71 0.24
N HIS A 206 -22.91 13.19 1.46
CA HIS A 206 -23.83 13.46 2.56
C HIS A 206 -23.39 14.56 3.51
N TYR A 207 -22.20 15.17 3.30
CA TYR A 207 -21.68 16.21 4.19
C TYR A 207 -22.69 17.37 4.33
N PRO A 208 -23.01 17.86 5.54
CA PRO A 208 -24.08 18.85 5.73
C PRO A 208 -23.82 20.19 5.02
N ASP A 209 -22.59 20.69 5.08
CA ASP A 209 -22.18 21.89 4.36
C ASP A 209 -21.90 21.55 2.89
N LYS A 210 -22.64 22.15 1.95
CA LYS A 210 -22.48 21.92 0.50
C LYS A 210 -21.57 22.91 -0.20
N THR A 211 -20.96 23.87 0.52
CA THR A 211 -20.13 24.92 -0.07
C THR A 211 -18.70 24.51 -0.40
N GLY A 212 -18.24 23.38 0.16
CA GLY A 212 -16.89 22.90 -0.12
C GLY A 212 -16.72 22.33 -1.52
N ARG A 213 -15.45 22.21 -1.91
CA ARG A 213 -15.02 21.79 -3.25
C ARG A 213 -14.08 20.61 -3.10
N ASP A 214 -14.63 19.41 -3.25
CA ASP A 214 -13.93 18.16 -3.02
C ASP A 214 -13.39 17.59 -4.34
N ILE A 215 -12.39 16.72 -4.24
CA ILE A 215 -11.70 16.09 -5.37
C ILE A 215 -11.72 14.58 -5.15
N LEU A 216 -12.25 13.85 -6.14
CA LEU A 216 -12.04 12.41 -6.24
C LEU A 216 -10.69 12.17 -6.93
N VAL A 217 -9.79 11.41 -6.30
CA VAL A 217 -8.59 10.88 -6.95
C VAL A 217 -8.86 9.42 -7.32
N TRP A 218 -9.21 9.14 -8.58
CA TRP A 218 -9.55 7.81 -9.03
C TRP A 218 -8.28 7.02 -9.38
N GLN A 219 -8.04 5.92 -8.66
CA GLN A 219 -6.81 5.13 -8.73
C GLN A 219 -7.04 3.67 -9.19
N GLU A 220 -8.29 3.29 -9.42
CA GLU A 220 -8.68 1.95 -9.87
C GLU A 220 -8.75 1.88 -11.41
N PRO A 221 -8.55 0.70 -12.02
CA PRO A 221 -8.76 0.54 -13.46
C PRO A 221 -10.22 0.81 -13.84
N LEU A 222 -10.44 1.13 -15.11
CA LEU A 222 -11.78 1.18 -15.70
C LEU A 222 -12.04 -0.13 -16.44
N ASP A 223 -13.27 -0.62 -16.36
CA ASP A 223 -13.78 -1.74 -17.15
C ASP A 223 -14.53 -1.19 -18.39
N ASP A 224 -15.55 -1.91 -18.87
CA ASP A 224 -16.37 -1.56 -20.05
C ASP A 224 -17.16 -0.21 -19.92
N GLY A 225 -17.07 0.49 -18.79
CA GLY A 225 -17.75 1.76 -18.58
C GLY A 225 -17.40 2.45 -17.26
N LEU A 226 -17.82 3.72 -17.14
CA LEU A 226 -17.64 4.46 -15.89
C LEU A 226 -18.52 3.91 -14.76
N PRO A 227 -18.01 3.82 -13.52
CA PRO A 227 -18.81 3.45 -12.36
C PRO A 227 -20.03 4.36 -12.19
N GLY A 228 -21.18 3.80 -11.76
CA GLY A 228 -22.42 4.57 -11.62
C GLY A 228 -22.30 5.77 -10.65
N ASN A 229 -21.55 5.61 -9.55
CA ASN A 229 -21.27 6.72 -8.63
C ASN A 229 -20.38 7.81 -9.27
N MET A 230 -19.53 7.45 -10.22
CA MET A 230 -18.75 8.42 -10.99
C MET A 230 -19.66 9.19 -11.96
N GLN A 231 -20.59 8.52 -12.63
CA GLN A 231 -21.57 9.21 -13.50
C GLN A 231 -22.40 10.22 -12.71
N LEU A 232 -22.79 9.87 -11.47
CA LEU A 232 -23.49 10.78 -10.56
C LEU A 232 -22.70 12.07 -10.28
N LEU A 233 -21.38 11.97 -10.11
CA LEU A 233 -20.48 13.13 -9.92
C LEU A 233 -20.46 14.05 -11.16
N LEU A 234 -20.55 13.46 -12.34
CA LEU A 234 -20.57 14.21 -13.59
C LEU A 234 -21.91 14.94 -13.81
N GLU A 235 -23.02 14.30 -13.49
CA GLU A 235 -24.35 14.82 -13.80
C GLU A 235 -24.91 15.77 -12.73
N GLN A 236 -24.50 15.63 -11.47
CA GLN A 236 -25.06 16.43 -10.37
C GLN A 236 -24.21 17.66 -10.03
N GLU A 237 -24.67 18.82 -10.47
CA GLU A 237 -24.07 20.14 -10.17
C GLU A 237 -24.00 20.47 -8.66
N GLY A 238 -24.94 19.97 -7.85
CA GLY A 238 -25.08 20.31 -6.43
C GLY A 238 -24.12 19.59 -5.47
N LEU A 239 -23.29 18.67 -5.97
CA LEU A 239 -22.35 17.92 -5.14
C LEU A 239 -21.13 18.74 -4.76
N ARG A 240 -20.52 18.43 -3.61
CA ARG A 240 -19.27 19.06 -3.18
C ARG A 240 -18.10 18.65 -4.06
N ALA A 241 -18.03 17.39 -4.43
CA ALA A 241 -17.00 16.87 -5.33
C ALA A 241 -17.19 17.46 -6.73
N LYS A 242 -16.18 18.21 -7.20
CA LYS A 242 -16.24 18.98 -8.46
C LYS A 242 -15.34 18.43 -9.54
N GLN A 243 -14.26 17.74 -9.17
CA GLN A 243 -13.24 17.26 -10.10
C GLN A 243 -12.89 15.80 -9.80
N ILE A 244 -12.53 15.10 -10.88
CA ILE A 244 -12.02 13.73 -10.88
C ILE A 244 -10.59 13.80 -11.39
N LEU A 245 -9.65 13.58 -10.48
CA LEU A 245 -8.23 13.50 -10.77
C LEU A 245 -7.88 12.02 -11.04
N ILE A 246 -7.28 11.73 -12.19
CA ILE A 246 -6.84 10.37 -12.55
C ILE A 246 -5.32 10.36 -12.71
N PRO A 247 -4.57 9.74 -11.78
CA PRO A 247 -3.12 9.72 -11.85
C PRO A 247 -2.57 8.89 -12.99
N ASP A 248 -3.20 7.76 -13.31
CA ASP A 248 -2.76 6.92 -14.41
C ASP A 248 -3.18 7.50 -15.77
N LYS A 249 -2.21 7.71 -16.65
CA LYS A 249 -2.46 8.35 -17.94
C LYS A 249 -3.35 7.51 -18.86
N ALA A 250 -3.16 6.18 -18.89
CA ALA A 250 -3.95 5.31 -19.76
C ALA A 250 -5.42 5.29 -19.30
N THR A 251 -5.63 5.18 -17.99
CA THR A 251 -6.96 5.23 -17.36
C THR A 251 -7.63 6.59 -17.57
N TYR A 252 -6.87 7.68 -17.54
CA TYR A 252 -7.40 9.01 -17.85
C TYR A 252 -7.88 9.13 -19.30
N GLU A 253 -7.08 8.67 -20.27
CA GLU A 253 -7.45 8.69 -21.69
C GLU A 253 -8.67 7.80 -21.96
N GLU A 254 -8.76 6.65 -21.31
CA GLU A 254 -9.91 5.76 -21.33
C GLU A 254 -11.17 6.42 -20.73
N ALA A 255 -11.05 7.09 -19.58
CA ALA A 255 -12.15 7.82 -18.96
C ALA A 255 -12.73 8.87 -19.90
N LEU A 256 -11.88 9.64 -20.60
CA LEU A 256 -12.33 10.62 -21.58
C LEU A 256 -13.04 9.95 -22.77
N ALA A 257 -12.55 8.81 -23.24
CA ALA A 257 -13.17 8.07 -24.35
C ALA A 257 -14.55 7.50 -23.99
N LEU A 258 -14.73 7.07 -22.74
CA LEU A 258 -15.99 6.54 -22.21
C LEU A 258 -17.00 7.63 -21.84
N THR A 259 -16.57 8.89 -21.73
CA THR A 259 -17.40 10.00 -21.24
C THR A 259 -17.85 10.93 -22.36
N ASN A 260 -19.07 11.47 -22.23
CA ASN A 260 -19.54 12.56 -23.08
C ASN A 260 -18.57 13.77 -23.01
N PRO A 261 -18.12 14.33 -24.15
CA PRO A 261 -17.23 15.49 -24.19
C PRO A 261 -17.68 16.70 -23.37
N ALA A 262 -18.97 16.84 -23.10
CA ALA A 262 -19.52 17.90 -22.25
C ALA A 262 -19.03 17.85 -20.78
N TYR A 263 -18.45 16.74 -20.33
CA TYR A 263 -17.95 16.56 -18.96
C TYR A 263 -16.41 16.43 -18.89
N HIS A 264 -15.70 16.58 -20.01
CA HIS A 264 -14.24 16.42 -20.05
C HIS A 264 -13.51 17.42 -19.16
N ASP A 265 -14.10 18.59 -18.90
CA ASP A 265 -13.60 19.62 -17.99
C ASP A 265 -13.54 19.16 -16.52
N LYS A 266 -14.32 18.14 -16.14
CA LYS A 266 -14.30 17.56 -14.80
C LYS A 266 -13.15 16.59 -14.58
N PHE A 267 -12.46 16.14 -15.63
CA PHE A 267 -11.36 15.18 -15.54
C PHE A 267 -10.02 15.89 -15.62
N VAL A 268 -9.13 15.57 -14.68
CA VAL A 268 -7.76 16.10 -14.66
C VAL A 268 -6.77 14.96 -14.52
N HIS A 269 -5.78 14.90 -15.40
CA HIS A 269 -4.69 13.94 -15.26
C HIS A 269 -3.58 14.51 -14.38
N LEU A 270 -3.21 13.89 -13.26
CA LEU A 270 -2.01 14.27 -12.51
C LEU A 270 -1.44 13.07 -11.76
N GLY A 271 -0.23 12.67 -12.14
CA GLY A 271 0.51 11.57 -11.50
C GLY A 271 1.01 11.88 -10.09
N TYR A 272 1.96 11.11 -9.58
CA TYR A 272 2.47 11.21 -8.21
C TYR A 272 3.85 11.87 -8.14
N HIS A 273 4.13 12.52 -7.02
CA HIS A 273 5.47 12.93 -6.68
C HIS A 273 6.14 11.90 -5.77
N TYR A 274 7.14 11.19 -6.32
CA TYR A 274 7.95 10.25 -5.55
C TYR A 274 9.23 10.93 -5.06
N GLN A 275 9.54 10.76 -3.77
CA GLN A 275 10.80 11.24 -3.19
C GLN A 275 11.88 10.17 -3.34
N PHE A 276 12.69 10.28 -4.39
CA PHE A 276 13.82 9.38 -4.57
C PHE A 276 14.88 9.57 -3.47
N LYS A 277 15.35 8.46 -2.90
CA LYS A 277 16.30 8.40 -1.79
C LYS A 277 17.73 8.74 -2.23
N ARG A 278 18.03 8.60 -3.51
CA ARG A 278 19.34 8.90 -4.12
C ARG A 278 19.23 9.02 -5.64
N GLU A 279 20.28 9.54 -6.25
CA GLU A 279 20.51 9.47 -7.69
C GLU A 279 21.03 8.10 -8.13
N ASN A 280 20.86 7.78 -9.42
CA ASN A 280 21.51 6.64 -10.06
C ASN A 280 22.93 7.04 -10.52
N PHE A 281 23.93 6.23 -10.20
CA PHE A 281 25.34 6.54 -10.52
C PHE A 281 25.89 5.69 -11.69
N VAL A 282 25.02 4.95 -12.40
CA VAL A 282 25.37 4.09 -13.53
C VAL A 282 26.45 3.06 -13.17
N ARG A 283 26.42 2.57 -11.93
CA ARG A 283 27.31 1.49 -11.48
C ARG A 283 26.85 0.19 -12.12
N ALA A 284 27.82 -0.61 -12.56
CA ALA A 284 27.59 -1.94 -13.08
C ALA A 284 27.37 -2.96 -11.93
N ASP A 285 26.47 -2.62 -11.01
CA ASP A 285 26.10 -3.43 -9.85
C ASP A 285 24.60 -3.67 -9.91
N SER A 286 24.20 -4.93 -10.03
CA SER A 286 22.81 -5.36 -9.98
C SER A 286 22.45 -5.98 -8.63
N LEU A 287 21.18 -5.90 -8.25
CA LEU A 287 20.63 -6.49 -7.05
C LEU A 287 19.45 -7.40 -7.40
N ILE A 288 19.42 -8.58 -6.77
CA ILE A 288 18.29 -9.50 -6.74
C ILE A 288 18.03 -9.85 -5.26
N VAL A 289 16.80 -9.68 -4.79
CA VAL A 289 16.38 -10.08 -3.43
C VAL A 289 15.41 -11.24 -3.56
N THR A 290 15.73 -12.40 -2.97
CA THR A 290 14.97 -13.65 -3.21
C THR A 290 14.76 -14.49 -1.95
N ASN A 291 13.65 -15.23 -1.88
CA ASN A 291 13.43 -16.36 -0.96
C ASN A 291 13.54 -17.72 -1.67
N SER A 292 13.80 -17.70 -2.98
CA SER A 292 13.81 -18.85 -3.87
C SER A 292 15.18 -19.05 -4.49
N ASP A 293 15.55 -20.30 -4.75
CA ASP A 293 16.72 -20.66 -5.53
C ASP A 293 16.43 -20.74 -7.05
N GLN A 294 15.22 -20.37 -7.44
CA GLN A 294 14.80 -20.25 -8.83
C GLN A 294 14.89 -18.79 -9.23
N ILE A 295 15.98 -18.47 -9.94
CA ILE A 295 16.23 -17.16 -10.54
C ILE A 295 16.28 -17.38 -12.06
N GLN A 296 15.36 -16.77 -12.78
CA GLN A 296 15.18 -16.94 -14.21
C GLN A 296 16.39 -16.41 -14.99
N HIS A 297 16.94 -17.23 -15.89
CA HIS A 297 18.07 -16.88 -16.77
C HIS A 297 19.35 -16.36 -16.09
N ILE A 298 19.54 -16.58 -14.78
CA ILE A 298 20.67 -16.00 -14.05
C ILE A 298 22.03 -16.40 -14.63
N GLU A 299 22.23 -17.66 -15.01
CA GLU A 299 23.50 -18.13 -15.58
C GLU A 299 23.79 -17.43 -16.91
N THR A 300 22.81 -17.36 -17.82
CA THR A 300 22.92 -16.68 -19.10
C THR A 300 23.26 -15.20 -18.94
N LEU A 301 22.61 -14.52 -17.98
CA LEU A 301 22.87 -13.11 -17.69
C LEU A 301 24.29 -12.88 -17.14
N VAL A 302 24.70 -13.70 -16.17
CA VAL A 302 26.02 -13.61 -15.54
C VAL A 302 27.15 -13.86 -16.55
N GLU A 303 27.00 -14.84 -17.44
CA GLU A 303 27.97 -15.15 -18.50
C GLU A 303 28.02 -14.05 -19.58
N SER A 304 26.87 -13.48 -19.95
CA SER A 304 26.77 -12.49 -21.03
C SER A 304 27.14 -11.06 -20.59
N LEU A 305 27.16 -10.79 -19.27
CA LEU A 305 27.44 -9.48 -18.68
C LEU A 305 28.61 -9.57 -17.68
N PRO A 306 29.83 -9.92 -18.14
CA PRO A 306 30.97 -10.16 -17.24
C PRO A 306 31.45 -8.89 -16.51
N THR A 307 31.05 -7.70 -16.97
CA THR A 307 31.37 -6.42 -16.34
C THR A 307 30.36 -5.99 -15.27
N VAL A 308 29.21 -6.68 -15.17
CA VAL A 308 28.18 -6.40 -14.17
C VAL A 308 28.37 -7.32 -12.98
N THR A 309 28.44 -6.74 -11.79
CA THR A 309 28.44 -7.47 -10.51
C THR A 309 27.01 -7.83 -10.13
N PHE A 310 26.70 -9.11 -10.03
CA PHE A 310 25.39 -9.62 -9.62
C PHE A 310 25.37 -9.88 -8.12
N ARG A 311 24.70 -9.01 -7.35
CA ARG A 311 24.51 -9.16 -5.91
C ARG A 311 23.19 -9.86 -5.66
N ILE A 312 23.24 -11.10 -5.18
CA ILE A 312 22.04 -11.91 -4.91
C ILE A 312 21.91 -12.06 -3.40
N ALA A 313 20.85 -11.50 -2.83
CA ALA A 313 20.58 -11.53 -1.40
C ALA A 313 19.39 -12.46 -1.11
N ALA A 314 19.62 -13.41 -0.20
CA ALA A 314 18.57 -14.25 0.35
C ALA A 314 18.45 -14.05 1.86
N VAL A 315 17.21 -13.96 2.32
CA VAL A 315 16.86 -13.76 3.74
C VAL A 315 16.90 -15.06 4.54
N THR A 316 16.96 -16.18 3.83
CA THR A 316 17.12 -17.53 4.36
C THR A 316 18.47 -18.11 3.95
N GLU A 317 18.70 -19.36 4.35
CA GLU A 317 19.76 -20.16 3.78
C GLU A 317 19.55 -20.36 2.27
N MET A 318 20.65 -20.38 1.53
CA MET A 318 20.67 -20.63 0.09
C MET A 318 20.84 -22.12 -0.18
N SER A 319 20.16 -22.64 -1.21
CA SER A 319 20.36 -24.02 -1.65
C SER A 319 21.71 -24.19 -2.35
N SER A 320 22.12 -25.44 -2.53
CA SER A 320 23.33 -25.77 -3.30
C SER A 320 23.29 -25.20 -4.72
N LYS A 321 22.10 -25.07 -5.32
CA LYS A 321 21.90 -24.50 -6.66
C LYS A 321 22.26 -23.01 -6.74
N LEU A 322 21.96 -22.21 -5.72
CA LEU A 322 22.42 -20.82 -5.71
C LEU A 322 23.92 -20.74 -5.44
N LEU A 323 24.43 -21.59 -4.54
CA LEU A 323 25.86 -21.60 -4.19
C LEU A 323 26.77 -21.96 -5.38
N THR A 324 26.29 -22.71 -6.38
CA THR A 324 27.08 -22.96 -7.60
C THR A 324 27.37 -21.69 -8.40
N LEU A 325 26.57 -20.62 -8.23
CA LEU A 325 26.82 -19.34 -8.90
C LEU A 325 28.10 -18.64 -8.40
N LEU A 326 28.65 -19.02 -7.25
CA LEU A 326 29.97 -18.54 -6.78
C LEU A 326 31.12 -18.95 -7.69
N ALA A 327 30.90 -19.87 -8.64
CA ALA A 327 31.87 -20.19 -9.67
C ALA A 327 32.14 -19.01 -10.62
N TYR A 328 31.20 -18.07 -10.74
CA TYR A 328 31.34 -16.89 -11.59
C TYR A 328 31.98 -15.72 -10.80
N PRO A 329 33.06 -15.10 -11.33
CA PRO A 329 33.79 -14.06 -10.60
C PRO A 329 33.02 -12.75 -10.41
N ASN A 330 31.96 -12.55 -11.21
CA ASN A 330 31.07 -11.39 -11.17
C ASN A 330 29.79 -11.64 -10.35
N VAL A 331 29.73 -12.68 -9.54
CA VAL A 331 28.60 -12.97 -8.63
C VAL A 331 29.02 -12.80 -7.17
N VAL A 332 28.18 -12.14 -6.38
CA VAL A 332 28.33 -12.02 -4.92
C VAL A 332 27.04 -12.47 -4.25
N LEU A 333 27.12 -13.51 -3.42
CA LEU A 333 25.97 -14.05 -2.70
C LEU A 333 25.93 -13.55 -1.24
N TYR A 334 24.75 -13.12 -0.80
CA TYR A 334 24.47 -12.71 0.57
C TYR A 334 23.40 -13.63 1.17
N GLN A 335 23.83 -14.65 1.91
CA GLN A 335 22.95 -15.59 2.61
C GLN A 335 22.56 -15.06 3.99
N ASN A 336 21.34 -15.36 4.45
CA ASN A 336 20.81 -14.86 5.72
C ASN A 336 20.96 -13.33 5.86
N ALA A 337 20.72 -12.61 4.76
CA ALA A 337 20.91 -11.17 4.70
C ALA A 337 19.94 -10.46 5.64
N SER A 338 20.48 -9.67 6.57
CA SER A 338 19.64 -8.86 7.47
C SER A 338 18.96 -7.72 6.72
N PRO A 339 17.86 -7.15 7.25
CA PRO A 339 17.23 -5.97 6.67
C PRO A 339 18.20 -4.81 6.44
N GLN A 340 19.14 -4.58 7.37
CA GLN A 340 20.17 -3.54 7.23
C GLN A 340 21.13 -3.85 6.07
N LYS A 341 21.52 -5.12 5.89
CA LYS A 341 22.36 -5.51 4.75
C LYS A 341 21.62 -5.29 3.42
N ILE A 342 20.33 -5.62 3.36
CA ILE A 342 19.52 -5.40 2.15
C ILE A 342 19.43 -3.89 1.84
N GLN A 343 19.21 -3.04 2.84
CA GLN A 343 19.24 -1.58 2.68
C GLN A 343 20.60 -1.07 2.15
N GLU A 344 21.72 -1.62 2.64
CA GLU A 344 23.04 -1.31 2.11
C GLU A 344 23.17 -1.69 0.63
N LEU A 345 22.63 -2.84 0.22
CA LEU A 345 22.69 -3.29 -1.17
C LEU A 345 21.90 -2.37 -2.12
N TYR A 346 20.74 -1.84 -1.69
CA TYR A 346 20.01 -0.81 -2.46
C TYR A 346 20.82 0.48 -2.68
N GLN A 347 21.76 0.79 -1.78
CA GLN A 347 22.65 1.95 -1.92
C GLN A 347 23.82 1.66 -2.87
N LEU A 348 24.23 0.39 -3.01
CA LEU A 348 25.39 -0.04 -3.79
C LEU A 348 25.07 -0.38 -5.24
N SER A 349 23.87 -0.85 -5.54
CA SER A 349 23.46 -1.31 -6.87
C SER A 349 22.64 -0.28 -7.62
N ASP A 350 22.81 -0.14 -8.94
CA ASP A 350 22.02 0.78 -9.78
C ASP A 350 21.02 0.08 -10.71
N LEU A 351 21.07 -1.26 -10.74
CA LEU A 351 20.12 -2.11 -11.45
C LEU A 351 19.40 -3.03 -10.45
N TYR A 352 18.09 -3.19 -10.59
CA TYR A 352 17.33 -4.22 -9.88
C TYR A 352 16.78 -5.21 -10.90
N LEU A 353 17.06 -6.50 -10.70
CA LEU A 353 16.57 -7.55 -11.60
C LEU A 353 15.48 -8.33 -10.87
N ASP A 354 14.23 -8.11 -11.26
CA ASP A 354 13.08 -8.80 -10.70
C ASP A 354 12.84 -10.13 -11.43
N ILE A 355 13.80 -11.04 -11.24
CA ILE A 355 13.90 -12.30 -12.00
C ILE A 355 13.83 -13.53 -11.09
N ASN A 356 13.55 -13.35 -9.80
CA ASN A 356 13.29 -14.47 -8.88
C ASN A 356 11.83 -14.93 -8.98
N TYR A 357 11.62 -16.24 -8.87
CA TYR A 357 10.28 -16.80 -8.68
C TYR A 357 9.85 -16.73 -7.22
N GLY A 358 8.55 -16.78 -6.99
CA GLY A 358 7.96 -16.82 -5.66
C GLY A 358 7.25 -15.51 -5.34
N ASN A 359 7.14 -15.21 -4.04
CA ASN A 359 6.55 -13.96 -3.60
C ASN A 359 7.63 -12.90 -3.46
N GLU A 360 7.27 -11.65 -3.76
CA GLU A 360 8.09 -10.48 -3.50
C GLU A 360 8.46 -10.44 -2.01
N LEU A 361 9.69 -10.02 -1.73
CA LEU A 361 10.18 -9.82 -0.39
C LEU A 361 10.38 -8.33 -0.13
N LEU A 362 9.89 -7.85 1.02
CA LEU A 362 10.26 -6.52 1.54
C LEU A 362 9.92 -5.36 0.60
N ASP A 363 8.86 -5.50 -0.22
CA ASP A 363 8.48 -4.55 -1.27
C ASP A 363 9.69 -4.17 -2.14
N ALA A 364 10.49 -5.17 -2.53
CA ALA A 364 11.79 -4.96 -3.12
C ALA A 364 11.75 -4.13 -4.41
N VAL A 365 10.74 -4.30 -5.24
CA VAL A 365 10.57 -3.53 -6.48
C VAL A 365 10.26 -2.07 -6.14
N ARG A 366 9.41 -1.80 -5.15
CA ARG A 366 9.16 -0.43 -4.67
C ARG A 366 10.43 0.18 -4.06
N GLN A 367 11.18 -0.58 -3.26
CA GLN A 367 12.44 -0.09 -2.70
C GLN A 367 13.47 0.21 -3.79
N ALA A 368 13.57 -0.61 -4.82
CA ALA A 368 14.43 -0.35 -5.98
C ALA A 368 14.03 0.95 -6.69
N PHE A 369 12.72 1.14 -6.91
CA PHE A 369 12.19 2.36 -7.52
C PHE A 369 12.51 3.60 -6.68
N GLU A 370 12.27 3.57 -5.37
CA GLU A 370 12.59 4.68 -4.45
C GLU A 370 14.10 4.97 -4.38
N HIS A 371 14.97 4.00 -4.67
CA HIS A 371 16.42 4.19 -4.76
C HIS A 371 16.90 4.56 -6.17
N ASN A 372 15.97 4.88 -7.08
CA ASN A 372 16.24 5.28 -8.46
C ASN A 372 17.06 4.23 -9.24
N MET A 373 16.82 2.94 -8.96
CA MET A 373 17.41 1.83 -9.70
C MET A 373 16.60 1.55 -10.96
N LEU A 374 17.28 1.16 -12.05
CA LEU A 374 16.57 0.66 -13.23
C LEU A 374 16.08 -0.76 -12.96
N ILE A 375 14.77 -0.96 -13.02
CA ILE A 375 14.10 -2.22 -12.76
C ILE A 375 13.87 -2.93 -14.08
N LEU A 376 14.32 -4.19 -14.17
CA LEU A 376 14.07 -5.05 -15.33
C LEU A 376 13.54 -6.40 -14.84
N ALA A 377 12.57 -6.96 -15.54
CA ALA A 377 11.93 -8.22 -15.15
C ALA A 377 11.51 -9.06 -16.35
N PHE A 378 11.23 -10.34 -16.10
CA PHE A 378 10.47 -11.15 -17.05
C PHE A 378 8.98 -11.11 -16.71
N ASP A 379 8.10 -11.31 -17.69
CA ASP A 379 6.66 -11.31 -17.48
C ASP A 379 6.20 -12.28 -16.39
N GLN A 380 6.86 -13.42 -16.28
CA GLN A 380 6.56 -14.50 -15.36
C GLN A 380 7.09 -14.25 -13.94
N THR A 381 8.01 -13.29 -13.76
CA THR A 381 8.67 -13.00 -12.48
C THR A 381 8.37 -11.59 -11.98
N ALA A 382 7.86 -10.69 -12.81
CA ALA A 382 7.55 -9.32 -12.43
C ALA A 382 6.50 -9.27 -11.31
N HIS A 383 6.93 -8.90 -10.10
CA HIS A 383 6.07 -8.82 -8.92
C HIS A 383 5.28 -7.51 -8.89
N ASN A 384 5.92 -6.38 -9.21
CA ASN A 384 5.28 -5.08 -9.23
C ASN A 384 5.45 -4.40 -10.59
N ARG A 385 4.41 -4.52 -11.42
CA ARG A 385 4.37 -3.97 -12.77
C ARG A 385 4.12 -2.46 -12.80
N HIS A 386 3.69 -1.84 -11.69
CA HIS A 386 3.47 -0.38 -11.64
C HIS A 386 4.79 0.40 -11.71
N TYR A 387 5.86 -0.16 -11.14
CA TYR A 387 7.20 0.47 -11.16
C TYR A 387 8.14 -0.12 -12.21
N THR A 388 7.67 -1.06 -13.04
CA THR A 388 8.46 -1.69 -14.10
C THR A 388 7.90 -1.30 -15.46
N ALA A 389 8.63 -0.47 -16.21
CA ALA A 389 8.18 0.01 -17.51
C ALA A 389 8.00 -1.17 -18.50
N PRO A 390 7.00 -1.13 -19.40
CA PRO A 390 6.81 -2.16 -20.43
C PRO A 390 8.05 -2.40 -21.29
N GLU A 391 8.87 -1.37 -21.53
CA GLU A 391 10.14 -1.47 -22.27
C GLU A 391 11.20 -2.34 -21.56
N TYR A 392 11.03 -2.59 -20.26
CA TYR A 392 11.92 -3.39 -19.42
C TYR A 392 11.23 -4.64 -18.84
N LEU A 393 10.09 -5.01 -19.44
CA LEU A 393 9.41 -6.28 -19.23
C LEU A 393 9.62 -7.16 -20.46
N TYR A 394 10.17 -8.35 -20.23
CA TYR A 394 10.54 -9.27 -21.30
C TYR A 394 9.80 -10.60 -21.20
N ASP A 395 9.47 -11.20 -22.34
CA ASP A 395 9.16 -12.62 -22.37
C ASP A 395 10.42 -13.42 -21.98
N VAL A 396 10.25 -14.57 -21.32
CA VAL A 396 11.36 -15.45 -20.91
C VAL A 396 12.28 -15.80 -22.09
N GLN A 397 11.76 -15.96 -23.30
CA GLN A 397 12.59 -16.26 -24.48
C GLN A 397 13.43 -15.06 -24.97
N ALA A 398 13.09 -13.84 -24.54
CA ALA A 398 13.71 -12.59 -24.97
C ALA A 398 14.86 -12.13 -24.05
N VAL A 399 15.54 -13.04 -23.35
CA VAL A 399 16.70 -12.71 -22.48
C VAL A 399 17.79 -11.89 -23.19
N GLY A 400 17.98 -12.10 -24.50
CA GLY A 400 18.93 -11.31 -25.30
C GLY A 400 18.59 -9.82 -25.35
N GLU A 401 17.31 -9.46 -25.33
CA GLU A 401 16.85 -8.07 -25.34
C GLU A 401 17.07 -7.40 -23.98
N MET A 402 16.89 -8.15 -22.88
CA MET A 402 17.23 -7.71 -21.54
C MET A 402 18.74 -7.42 -21.41
N ILE A 403 19.58 -8.33 -21.92
CA ILE A 403 21.04 -8.15 -21.95
C ILE A 403 21.42 -6.88 -22.71
N ALA A 404 20.85 -6.68 -23.90
CA ALA A 404 21.10 -5.50 -24.72
C ALA A 404 20.68 -4.21 -24.01
N SER A 405 19.52 -4.22 -23.34
CA SER A 405 19.00 -3.07 -22.60
C SER A 405 19.88 -2.71 -21.41
N ILE A 406 20.41 -3.70 -20.67
CA ILE A 406 21.36 -3.48 -19.58
C ILE A 406 22.66 -2.86 -20.12
N GLN A 407 23.21 -3.41 -21.21
CA GLN A 407 24.43 -2.88 -21.83
C GLN A 407 24.24 -1.44 -22.34
N GLU A 408 23.10 -1.16 -22.97
CA GLU A 408 22.77 0.18 -23.45
C GLU A 408 22.63 1.16 -22.29
N ALA A 409 21.87 0.83 -21.25
CA ALA A 409 21.68 1.68 -20.08
C ALA A 409 23.01 2.00 -19.38
N LEU A 410 23.91 1.02 -19.25
CA LEU A 410 25.23 1.21 -18.65
C LEU A 410 26.25 1.92 -19.55
N SER A 411 25.94 2.14 -20.84
CA SER A 411 26.89 2.73 -21.79
C SER A 411 27.14 4.23 -21.58
N SER A 412 26.18 4.96 -20.99
CA SER A 412 26.32 6.37 -20.64
C SER A 412 25.27 6.84 -19.64
N LEU A 413 25.54 7.98 -19.00
CA LEU A 413 24.57 8.68 -18.15
C LEU A 413 23.28 9.01 -18.89
N ASP A 414 23.37 9.42 -20.16
CA ASP A 414 22.21 9.78 -20.97
C ASP A 414 21.31 8.57 -21.24
N LYS A 415 21.90 7.39 -21.51
CA LYS A 415 21.15 6.16 -21.77
C LYS A 415 20.47 5.63 -20.51
N MET A 416 21.16 5.64 -19.37
CA MET A 416 20.53 5.34 -18.08
C MET A 416 19.39 6.32 -17.77
N GLY A 417 19.62 7.63 -17.97
CA GLY A 417 18.62 8.66 -17.74
C GLY A 417 17.38 8.51 -18.62
N GLN A 418 17.55 8.12 -19.88
CA GLN A 418 16.42 7.77 -20.77
C GLN A 418 15.62 6.58 -20.23
N ALA A 419 16.32 5.55 -19.76
CA ALA A 419 15.68 4.35 -19.22
C ALA A 419 14.88 4.61 -17.93
N LEU A 420 15.50 5.31 -16.98
CA LEU A 420 14.81 5.78 -15.77
C LEU A 420 13.65 6.73 -16.12
N GLY A 421 13.77 7.50 -17.20
CA GLY A 421 12.69 8.33 -17.73
C GLY A 421 11.48 7.54 -18.22
N HIS A 422 11.66 6.38 -18.88
CA HIS A 422 10.55 5.48 -19.23
C HIS A 422 9.88 4.93 -17.97
N GLN A 423 10.68 4.43 -17.02
CA GLN A 423 10.20 3.90 -15.73
C GLN A 423 9.42 4.94 -14.93
N GLY A 424 9.95 6.16 -14.82
CA GLY A 424 9.28 7.26 -14.13
C GLY A 424 7.96 7.64 -14.82
N ARG A 425 7.92 7.74 -16.16
CA ARG A 425 6.68 8.01 -16.89
C ARG A 425 5.63 6.91 -16.70
N HIS A 426 6.05 5.65 -16.73
CA HIS A 426 5.17 4.50 -16.50
C HIS A 426 4.55 4.54 -15.10
N ALA A 427 5.34 4.85 -14.08
CA ALA A 427 4.86 5.05 -12.71
C ALA A 427 4.08 6.38 -12.51
N ASN A 428 3.82 7.13 -13.58
CA ASN A 428 3.18 8.44 -13.57
C ASN A 428 3.91 9.46 -12.66
N TYR A 429 5.25 9.47 -12.67
CA TYR A 429 6.04 10.42 -11.88
C TYR A 429 5.89 11.86 -12.37
N VAL A 430 5.77 12.78 -11.42
CA VAL A 430 5.75 14.23 -11.61
C VAL A 430 6.74 14.86 -10.64
N ASP A 431 7.54 15.81 -11.12
CA ASP A 431 8.43 16.58 -10.24
C ASP A 431 7.62 17.45 -9.27
N LEU A 432 8.23 17.79 -8.13
CA LEU A 432 7.55 18.50 -7.05
C LEU A 432 6.99 19.86 -7.48
N GLY A 433 7.74 20.60 -8.31
CA GLY A 433 7.33 21.93 -8.77
C GLY A 433 6.07 21.84 -9.62
N SER A 434 6.10 20.95 -10.62
CA SER A 434 4.95 20.69 -11.49
C SER A 434 3.75 20.14 -10.71
N TYR A 435 3.96 19.20 -9.79
CA TYR A 435 2.87 18.64 -8.99
C TYR A 435 2.17 19.71 -8.15
N LYS A 436 2.95 20.55 -7.46
CA LYS A 436 2.44 21.66 -6.65
C LYS A 436 1.67 22.67 -7.50
N GLU A 437 2.26 23.16 -8.59
CA GLU A 437 1.60 24.14 -9.48
C GLU A 437 0.28 23.62 -10.02
N ARG A 438 0.23 22.34 -10.43
CA ARG A 438 -0.98 21.73 -10.99
C ARG A 438 -2.03 21.48 -9.92
N MET A 439 -1.65 21.00 -8.73
CA MET A 439 -2.59 20.86 -7.63
C MET A 439 -3.17 22.20 -7.16
N GLU A 440 -2.36 23.25 -7.10
CA GLU A 440 -2.85 24.60 -6.73
C GLU A 440 -3.87 25.12 -7.73
N ARG A 441 -3.73 24.83 -9.04
CA ARG A 441 -4.76 25.14 -10.05
C ARG A 441 -6.04 24.34 -9.84
N ILE A 442 -5.93 23.03 -9.63
CA ILE A 442 -7.07 22.13 -9.35
C ILE A 442 -7.88 22.63 -8.14
N ILE A 443 -7.19 23.07 -7.08
CA ILE A 443 -7.82 23.64 -5.89
C ILE A 443 -8.38 25.06 -6.17
N GLY A 444 -7.67 25.85 -6.97
CA GLY A 444 -7.89 27.28 -7.22
C GLY A 444 -8.84 27.64 -8.37
N GLU A 445 -9.24 26.71 -9.25
CA GLU A 445 -10.21 26.89 -10.35
C GLU A 445 -11.67 27.12 -9.86
N GLY A 446 -11.83 27.91 -8.79
CA GLY A 446 -13.09 28.46 -8.29
C GLY A 446 -13.09 29.99 -8.16
N HIS A 447 -12.04 30.67 -8.65
CA HIS A 447 -12.00 32.12 -8.76
C HIS A 447 -11.72 32.54 -10.21
N ASP A 448 -12.75 32.44 -11.05
CA ASP A 448 -13.03 33.40 -12.12
C ASP A 448 -14.50 33.29 -12.55
#